data_AF-A0A6L7IT08-F1
#
_entry.id   AF-A0A6L7IT08-F1
#
_cell.length_a   1.000
_cell.length_b   1.000
_cell.length_c   1.000
_cell.angle_alpha   90.00
_cell.angle_beta   90.00
_cell.angle_gamma   90.00
#
_symmetry.space_group_name_H-M   'P 1'
#
loop_
_entity.id
_entity.type
_entity.pdbx_description
1 polymer ?
#
loop_
_entity_poly.entity_id
_entity_poly.type
_entity_poly.pdbx_seq_one_letter_code
_entity_poly.pdbx_strand_id
1 'polypeptide(L)'
;MAKESVVQARIDPALKKQAEELYASMGTSLSEAIRIFANQSVLEQQMPFTPISHRKKGQGKAFGILNIFASPTKRERERDAWIASLRIGADTDI
;
A
#
# COMPACT_ATOMS: atom_id res chain seq x y z
N MET A 1 21.93 -2.69 -21.31
CA MET A 1 20.60 -2.40 -21.90
C MET A 1 19.71 -1.94 -20.75
N ALA A 2 19.47 -0.63 -20.60
CA ALA A 2 18.48 -0.18 -19.62
C ALA A 2 17.11 -0.61 -20.13
N LYS A 3 16.44 -1.51 -19.41
CA LYS A 3 15.11 -2.00 -19.77
C LYS A 3 14.11 -0.88 -19.45
N GLU A 4 13.93 0.04 -20.39
CA GLU A 4 12.91 1.08 -20.26
C GLU A 4 11.52 0.43 -20.28
N SER A 5 10.69 0.76 -19.29
CA SER A 5 9.31 0.32 -19.17
C SER A 5 8.40 1.55 -19.06
N VAL A 6 7.23 1.48 -19.70
CA VAL A 6 6.27 2.59 -19.73
C VAL A 6 5.19 2.36 -18.68
N VAL A 7 4.90 3.37 -17.87
CA VAL A 7 3.79 3.38 -16.91
C VAL A 7 2.62 4.16 -17.54
N GLN A 8 1.48 3.51 -17.71
CA GLN A 8 0.24 4.12 -18.18
C GLN A 8 -0.81 4.10 -17.07
N ALA A 9 -1.38 5.25 -16.75
CA ALA A 9 -2.43 5.39 -15.74
C ALA A 9 -3.54 6.30 -16.25
N ARG A 10 -4.80 5.96 -15.94
CA ARG A 10 -5.96 6.81 -16.21
C ARG A 10 -6.12 7.80 -15.05
N ILE A 11 -6.21 9.08 -15.38
CA ILE A 11 -6.37 10.18 -14.42
C ILE A 11 -7.37 11.17 -14.97
N ASP A 12 -8.09 11.85 -14.08
CA ASP A 12 -8.94 12.97 -14.47
C ASP A 12 -8.10 14.08 -15.14
N PRO A 13 -8.53 14.64 -16.29
CA PRO A 13 -7.75 15.65 -17.00
C PRO A 13 -7.50 16.92 -16.20
N ALA A 14 -8.47 17.35 -15.38
CA ALA A 14 -8.32 18.55 -14.55
C ALA A 14 -7.32 18.29 -13.42
N LEU A 15 -7.38 17.12 -12.79
CA LEU A 15 -6.40 16.70 -11.77
C LEU A 15 -4.99 16.61 -12.36
N LYS A 16 -4.85 16.05 -13.56
CA LYS A 16 -3.55 15.96 -14.25
C LYS A 16 -2.95 17.34 -14.45
N LYS A 17 -3.73 18.29 -14.99
CA LYS A 17 -3.26 19.65 -15.25
C LYS A 17 -2.82 20.34 -13.96
N GLN A 18 -3.61 20.24 -12.89
CA GLN A 18 -3.24 20.80 -11.57
C GLN A 18 -1.94 20.21 -11.03
N ALA A 19 -1.76 18.89 -11.16
CA ALA A 19 -0.53 18.24 -10.72
C ALA A 19 0.69 18.67 -11.54
N GLU A 20 0.55 18.82 -12.86
CA GLU A 20 1.62 19.31 -13.73
C GLU A 20 2.04 20.75 -13.39
N GLU A 21 1.07 21.66 -13.17
CA GLU A 21 1.34 23.03 -12.75
C GLU A 21 2.03 23.08 -11.38
N LEU A 22 1.57 22.25 -10.43
CA LEU A 22 2.17 22.14 -9.10
C LEU A 22 3.63 21.68 -9.19
N TYR A 23 3.92 20.57 -9.86
CA TYR A 23 5.28 20.05 -9.94
C TYR A 23 6.20 20.97 -10.75
N ALA A 24 5.69 21.61 -11.80
CA ALA A 24 6.44 22.61 -12.55
C ALA A 24 6.85 23.80 -11.68
N SER A 25 5.97 24.25 -10.78
CA SER A 25 6.30 25.31 -9.80
C SER A 25 7.42 24.91 -8.82
N MET A 26 7.61 23.60 -8.61
CA MET A 26 8.69 23.03 -7.80
C MET A 26 9.95 22.70 -8.62
N GLY A 27 9.96 23.02 -9.93
CA GLY A 27 11.07 22.71 -10.83
C GLY A 27 11.20 21.21 -11.17
N THR A 28 10.12 20.44 -11.03
CA THR A 28 10.10 19.00 -11.33
C THR A 28 8.98 18.66 -12.32
N SER A 29 9.06 17.47 -12.93
CA SER A 29 7.99 16.98 -13.81
C SER A 29 7.09 15.97 -13.08
N LEU A 30 5.84 15.83 -13.54
CA LEU A 30 4.94 14.79 -13.04
C LEU A 30 5.54 13.39 -13.20
N SER A 31 6.24 13.13 -14.31
CA SER A 31 6.91 11.85 -14.55
C SER A 31 8.04 11.58 -13.55
N GLU A 32 8.77 12.62 -13.14
CA GLU A 32 9.83 12.51 -12.15
C GLU A 32 9.28 12.25 -10.75
N ALA A 33 8.20 12.94 -10.37
CA ALA A 33 7.50 12.67 -9.11
C ALA A 33 7.02 11.20 -9.02
N ILE A 34 6.45 10.66 -10.11
CA ILE A 34 6.02 9.24 -10.17
C ILE A 34 7.22 8.29 -9.98
N ARG A 35 8.37 8.58 -10.60
CA ARG A 35 9.59 7.78 -10.45
C ARG A 35 10.11 7.78 -9.01
N ILE A 36 10.11 8.94 -8.36
CA ILE A 36 10.54 9.08 -6.96
C ILE A 36 9.64 8.23 -6.05
N PHE A 37 8.31 8.29 -6.22
CA PHE A 37 7.38 7.49 -5.42
C PHE A 37 7.51 5.99 -5.64
N ALA A 38 7.76 5.55 -6.87
CA ALA A 38 8.03 4.14 -7.15
C ALA A 38 9.30 3.66 -6.45
N ASN A 39 10.39 4.44 -6.53
CA ASN A 39 11.63 4.14 -5.84
C ASN A 39 11.45 4.09 -4.32
N GLN A 40 10.76 5.07 -3.75
CA GLN A 40 10.49 5.10 -2.32
C GLN A 40 9.71 3.87 -1.85
N SER A 41 8.71 3.47 -2.64
CA SER A 41 7.88 2.31 -2.31
C SER A 41 8.67 1.00 -2.30
N VAL A 42 9.63 0.87 -3.23
CA VAL A 42 10.53 -0.30 -3.29
C VAL A 42 11.53 -0.29 -2.13
N LEU A 43 12.11 0.87 -1.83
CA LEU A 43 13.10 1.01 -0.75
C LEU A 43 12.51 0.69 0.62
N GLU A 44 11.31 1.20 0.90
CA GLU A 44 10.68 1.06 2.21
C GLU A 44 9.71 -0.12 2.31
N GLN A 45 9.45 -0.82 1.20
CA GLN A 45 8.47 -1.91 1.11
C GLN A 45 7.07 -1.51 1.60
N GLN A 46 6.72 -0.23 1.43
CA GLN A 46 5.43 0.34 1.82
C GLN A 46 4.94 1.37 0.79
N MET A 47 3.74 1.89 0.98
CA MET A 47 3.24 3.00 0.17
C MET A 47 4.08 4.26 0.42
N PRO A 48 4.27 5.13 -0.59
CA PRO A 48 5.14 6.31 -0.49
C PRO A 48 4.57 7.40 0.44
N PHE A 49 3.35 7.20 0.92
CA PHE A 49 2.70 7.97 1.96
C PHE A 49 1.74 7.06 2.74
N THR A 50 1.41 7.43 3.98
CA THR A 50 0.37 6.76 4.75
C THR A 50 -1.00 7.15 4.21
N PRO A 51 -1.84 6.21 3.71
CA PRO A 51 -3.15 6.53 3.21
C PRO A 51 -4.05 7.04 4.35
N ILE A 52 -4.52 8.29 4.23
CA ILE A 52 -5.47 8.90 5.16
C ILE A 52 -6.87 8.97 4.52
N SER A 53 -7.89 8.51 5.25
CA SER A 53 -9.29 8.62 4.80
C SER A 53 -9.93 9.86 5.40
N HIS A 54 -10.29 10.83 4.55
CA HIS A 54 -10.98 12.06 4.97
C HIS A 54 -12.51 11.94 4.94
N ARG A 55 -13.08 10.76 4.66
CA ARG A 55 -14.53 10.55 4.73
C ARG A 55 -15.00 10.59 6.18
N LYS A 56 -15.85 11.59 6.52
CA LYS A 56 -16.69 11.58 7.73
C LYS A 56 -17.92 10.66 7.62
N LYS A 57 -17.88 9.61 6.78
CA LYS A 57 -19.00 8.67 6.64
C LYS A 57 -18.45 7.24 6.63
N GLY A 58 -18.56 6.60 7.80
CA GLY A 58 -17.99 5.30 8.10
C GLY A 58 -16.66 5.46 8.83
N GLN A 59 -16.64 5.00 10.08
CA GLN A 59 -15.47 4.96 10.95
C GLN A 59 -14.29 4.30 10.22
N GLY A 60 -13.39 5.11 9.66
CA GLY A 60 -12.05 4.67 9.22
C GLY A 60 -11.14 4.36 10.41
N LYS A 61 -11.72 3.86 11.49
CA LYS A 61 -11.07 3.01 12.45
C LYS A 61 -11.10 1.63 11.77
N ALA A 62 -10.10 1.21 11.01
CA ALA A 62 -10.02 -0.18 10.53
C ALA A 62 -8.56 -0.52 10.30
N PHE A 63 -7.84 0.42 9.68
CA PHE A 63 -6.40 0.47 9.71
C PHE A 63 -5.95 0.72 11.16
N GLY A 64 -5.51 -0.34 11.85
CA GLY A 64 -4.98 -0.26 13.21
C GLY A 64 -5.97 -0.43 14.38
N ILE A 65 -7.31 -0.51 14.22
CA ILE A 65 -8.16 -0.83 15.41
C ILE A 65 -7.84 -2.22 15.91
N LEU A 66 -7.71 -3.17 14.98
CA LEU A 66 -7.51 -4.56 15.35
C LEU A 66 -6.16 -4.77 16.06
N ASN A 67 -5.28 -3.76 16.06
CA ASN A 67 -4.04 -3.77 16.84
C ASN A 67 -4.30 -3.86 18.36
N ILE A 68 -5.43 -3.33 18.86
CA ILE A 68 -5.81 -3.46 20.28
C ILE A 68 -6.18 -4.91 20.63
N PHE A 69 -6.77 -5.63 19.66
CA PHE A 69 -7.14 -7.03 19.81
C PHE A 69 -5.97 -7.97 19.49
N ALA A 70 -4.93 -7.49 18.81
CA ALA A 70 -3.70 -8.22 18.55
C ALA A 70 -2.84 -8.26 19.82
N SER A 71 -3.00 -9.30 20.65
CA SER A 71 -2.10 -9.50 21.80
C SER A 71 -0.73 -9.98 21.32
N PRO A 72 0.37 -9.21 21.51
CA PRO A 72 1.70 -9.60 21.02
C PRO A 72 2.18 -10.92 21.60
N THR A 73 1.78 -11.23 22.84
CA THR A 73 2.15 -12.45 23.56
C THR A 73 1.45 -13.72 23.06
N LYS A 74 0.31 -13.61 22.38
CA LYS A 74 -0.41 -14.79 21.83
C LYS A 74 -0.14 -15.01 20.35
N ARG A 75 0.58 -14.10 19.68
CA ARG A 75 0.85 -14.13 18.25
C ARG A 75 1.52 -15.43 17.80
N GLU A 76 2.48 -15.94 18.58
CA GLU A 76 3.17 -17.20 18.26
C GLU A 76 2.22 -18.39 18.36
N ARG A 77 1.40 -18.43 19.42
CA ARG A 77 0.40 -19.49 19.62
C ARG A 77 -0.69 -19.47 18.55
N GLU A 78 -1.14 -18.30 18.14
CA GLU A 78 -2.10 -18.12 17.05
C GLU A 78 -1.49 -18.52 15.70
N ARG A 79 -0.22 -18.15 15.45
CA ARG A 79 0.52 -18.55 14.25
C ARG A 79 0.68 -20.06 14.19
N ASP A 80 1.07 -20.70 15.29
CA ASP A 80 1.30 -22.14 15.31
C ASP A 80 -0.02 -22.92 15.20
N ALA A 81 -1.10 -22.42 15.81
CA ALA A 81 -2.45 -22.97 15.62
C ALA A 81 -2.94 -22.81 14.18
N TRP A 82 -2.66 -21.67 13.54
CA TRP A 82 -2.98 -21.44 12.14
C TRP A 82 -2.17 -22.36 11.21
N ILE A 83 -0.86 -22.48 11.42
CA ILE A 83 0.01 -23.43 10.69
C ILE A 83 -0.48 -24.88 10.88
N ALA A 84 -0.89 -25.26 12.10
CA ALA A 84 -1.45 -26.58 12.37
C ALA A 84 -2.77 -26.80 11.60
N SER A 85 -3.64 -25.78 11.52
CA SER A 85 -4.90 -25.88 10.79
C SER A 85 -4.71 -26.06 9.28
N LEU A 86 -3.70 -25.40 8.69
CA LEU A 86 -3.31 -25.60 7.30
C LEU A 86 -2.80 -27.02 7.03
N ARG A 87 -2.18 -27.66 8.04
CA ARG A 87 -1.71 -29.04 7.94
C ARG A 87 -2.84 -30.06 8.09
N ILE A 88 -3.85 -29.76 8.91
CA ILE A 88 -5.05 -30.59 9.06
C ILE A 88 -5.89 -30.57 7.77
N GLY A 89 -6.04 -29.41 7.13
CA GLY A 89 -6.77 -29.31 5.86
C GLY A 89 -6.10 -30.01 4.67
N ALA A 90 -4.80 -30.31 4.76
CA ALA A 90 -4.06 -31.03 3.73
C ALA A 90 -4.18 -32.57 3.83
N ASP A 91 -4.69 -33.09 4.95
CA ASP A 91 -4.83 -34.54 5.22
C ASP A 91 -6.28 -35.03 5.03
N THR A 92 -7.22 -34.11 4.72
CA THR A 92 -8.66 -34.40 4.51
C THR A 92 -9.10 -34.46 3.04
N ASP A 93 -8.16 -34.51 2.10
CA ASP A 93 -8.41 -34.84 0.69
C ASP A 93 -8.00 -36.31 0.41
N ILE A 94 -8.69 -37.28 1.02
CA ILE A 94 -8.80 -38.70 0.57
C ILE A 94 -10.25 -39.16 0.74
#